data_AF-A0A4Q9PAM2-F1
#
_entry.id   AF-A0A4Q9PAM2-F1
#
_cell.length_a   1.000
_cell.length_b   1.000
_cell.length_c   1.000
_cell.angle_alpha   90.00
_cell.angle_beta   90.00
_cell.angle_gamma   90.00
#
_symmetry.space_group_name_H-M   'P 1'
#
loop_
_entity.id
_entity.type
_entity.pdbx_description
1 polymer ?
#
loop_
_entity_poly.entity_id
_entity_poly.type
_entity_poly.pdbx_seq_one_letter_code
_entity_poly.pdbx_strand_id
1 'polypeptide(L)'
;MAEIARQHHDAVQSDESVNSDQIVREENILKVLDSLETKLSSDEADMVGELVSPSEVLEAMRAAENGTAPGLDGIQHEVWKTLHERFIEDEHAERPSFNIVNVLHAAYIDIQTFGVSKGTGFSDGWMAPLYKKGVAATRRVDSGRRSATTP
;
A
#
# COMPACT_ATOMS: atom_id res chain seq x y z
N MET A 1 -23.99 -19.14 -6.26
CA MET A 1 -22.76 -19.06 -5.44
C MET A 1 -22.04 -17.74 -5.66
N ALA A 2 -21.61 -17.39 -6.88
CA ALA A 2 -20.98 -16.09 -7.15
C ALA A 2 -21.87 -14.90 -6.75
N GLU A 3 -23.18 -14.97 -7.01
CA GLU A 3 -24.12 -13.90 -6.63
C GLU A 3 -24.32 -13.76 -5.11
N ILE A 4 -24.37 -14.88 -4.38
CA ILE A 4 -24.52 -14.89 -2.92
C ILE A 4 -23.24 -14.38 -2.24
N ALA A 5 -22.07 -14.77 -2.75
CA ALA A 5 -20.78 -14.28 -2.27
C ALA A 5 -20.63 -12.78 -2.55
N ARG A 6 -21.01 -12.32 -3.76
CA ARG A 6 -21.04 -10.89 -4.11
C ARG A 6 -21.94 -10.10 -3.16
N GLN A 7 -23.19 -10.52 -3.00
CA GLN A 7 -24.14 -9.84 -2.10
C GLN A 7 -23.64 -9.77 -0.65
N HIS A 8 -23.03 -10.85 -0.15
CA HIS A 8 -22.45 -10.86 1.19
C HIS A 8 -21.25 -9.91 1.30
N HIS A 9 -20.33 -9.92 0.33
CA HIS A 9 -19.15 -9.05 0.37
C HIS A 9 -19.46 -7.58 0.10
N ASP A 10 -20.43 -7.28 -0.77
CA ASP A 10 -20.93 -5.91 -0.99
C ASP A 10 -21.61 -5.39 0.29
N ALA A 11 -22.39 -6.24 0.97
CA ALA A 11 -23.00 -5.90 2.25
C ALA A 11 -21.96 -5.66 3.36
N VAL A 12 -20.92 -6.49 3.45
CA VAL A 12 -19.81 -6.32 4.44
C VAL A 12 -18.99 -5.06 4.16
N GLN A 13 -18.77 -4.71 2.88
CA GLN A 13 -18.09 -3.45 2.51
C GLN A 13 -18.92 -2.21 2.87
N SER A 14 -20.25 -2.35 2.85
CA SER A 14 -21.20 -1.29 3.21
C SER A 14 -21.58 -1.33 4.70
N ASP A 15 -21.02 -2.26 5.48
CA ASP A 15 -21.34 -2.45 6.88
C ASP A 15 -20.61 -1.39 7.72
N GLU A 16 -21.17 -0.19 7.72
CA GLU A 16 -20.77 0.93 8.56
C GLU A 16 -21.07 0.70 10.05
N SER A 17 -21.58 -0.48 10.46
CA SER A 17 -21.92 -0.76 11.87
C SER A 17 -20.70 -0.80 12.80
N VAL A 18 -19.48 -0.66 12.26
CA VAL A 18 -18.23 -0.45 13.01
C VAL A 18 -17.79 1.02 12.96
N ASN A 19 -18.73 1.96 12.74
CA ASN A 19 -18.60 3.35 13.18
C ASN A 19 -18.66 3.41 14.72
N SER A 20 -17.72 2.74 15.37
CA SER A 20 -17.38 3.06 16.75
C SER A 20 -17.01 4.54 16.77
N ASP A 21 -17.58 5.30 17.70
CA ASP A 21 -17.17 6.66 18.02
C ASP A 21 -15.63 6.77 17.93
N GLN A 22 -15.13 7.84 17.32
CA GLN A 22 -13.69 8.00 17.06
C GLN A 22 -12.87 7.80 18.34
N ILE A 23 -13.42 8.23 19.48
CA ILE A 23 -12.83 8.02 20.81
C ILE A 23 -12.70 6.52 21.13
N VAL A 24 -13.78 5.75 20.96
CA VAL A 24 -13.80 4.29 21.21
C VAL A 24 -12.84 3.56 20.26
N ARG A 25 -12.72 4.03 19.01
CA ARG A 25 -11.75 3.48 18.06
C ARG A 25 -10.31 3.70 18.53
N GLU A 26 -9.96 4.92 18.93
CA GLU A 26 -8.63 5.27 19.42
C GLU A 26 -8.27 4.48 20.69
N GLU A 27 -9.20 4.36 21.63
CA GLU A 27 -9.03 3.54 22.84
C GLU A 27 -8.74 2.07 22.52
N ASN A 28 -9.49 1.49 21.57
CA ASN A 28 -9.27 0.10 21.15
C ASN A 28 -7.91 -0.08 20.47
N ILE A 29 -7.49 0.88 19.63
CA ILE A 29 -6.16 0.85 18.98
C ILE A 29 -5.07 0.86 20.06
N LEU A 30 -5.15 1.77 21.04
CA LEU A 30 -4.17 1.86 22.12
C LEU A 30 -4.12 0.58 22.96
N LYS A 31 -5.28 0.01 23.30
CA LYS A 31 -5.37 -1.24 24.07
C LYS A 31 -4.69 -2.40 23.34
N VAL A 32 -4.86 -2.50 22.02
CA VAL A 32 -4.20 -3.54 21.21
C VAL A 32 -2.69 -3.29 21.15
N LEU A 33 -2.27 -2.05 20.91
CA LEU A 33 -0.84 -1.71 20.87
C LEU A 33 -0.13 -1.96 22.20
N ASP A 34 -0.77 -1.66 23.33
CA ASP A 34 -0.21 -1.88 24.67
C ASP A 34 -0.10 -3.37 25.03
N SER A 35 -0.92 -4.23 24.40
CA SER A 35 -0.82 -5.68 24.58
C SER A 35 0.40 -6.31 23.88
N LEU A 36 1.14 -5.55 23.08
CA LEU A 36 2.32 -6.04 22.38
C LEU A 36 3.53 -6.07 23.31
N GLU A 37 4.03 -7.27 23.62
CA GLU A 37 5.20 -7.48 24.49
C GLU A 37 6.52 -7.09 23.81
N THR A 38 6.60 -7.22 22.49
CA THR A 38 7.80 -6.89 21.70
C THR A 38 7.75 -5.45 21.21
N LYS A 39 8.73 -4.65 21.59
CA LYS A 39 8.92 -3.28 21.12
C LYS A 39 10.23 -3.20 20.33
N LEU A 40 10.28 -2.29 19.36
CA LEU A 40 11.54 -1.98 18.66
C LEU A 40 12.55 -1.42 19.67
N SER A 41 13.81 -1.78 19.50
CA SER A 41 14.92 -1.09 20.14
C SER A 41 15.03 0.35 19.62
N SER A 42 15.78 1.21 20.32
CA SER A 42 16.01 2.60 19.86
C SER A 42 16.58 2.63 18.45
N ASP A 43 17.60 1.80 18.19
CA ASP A 43 18.29 1.75 16.90
C ASP A 43 17.35 1.28 15.77
N GLU A 44 16.47 0.32 16.04
CA GLU A 44 15.46 -0.13 15.07
C GLU A 44 14.37 0.91 14.84
N ALA A 45 13.95 1.62 15.89
CA ALA A 45 12.97 2.68 15.79
C ALA A 45 13.52 3.87 14.97
N ASP A 46 14.79 4.22 15.20
CA ASP A 46 15.48 5.25 14.44
C ASP A 46 15.60 4.85 12.97
N MET A 47 16.00 3.60 12.67
CA MET A 47 16.07 3.07 11.31
C MET A 47 14.71 3.12 10.59
N VAL A 48 13.62 2.72 11.25
CA VAL A 48 12.27 2.77 10.67
C VAL A 48 11.78 4.21 10.49
N GLY A 49 12.28 5.14 11.31
CA GLY A 49 11.95 6.56 11.23
C GLY A 49 12.74 7.34 10.17
N GLU A 50 13.73 6.73 9.52
CA GLU A 50 14.53 7.40 8.48
C GLU A 50 13.65 7.87 7.31
N LEU A 51 14.01 9.02 6.75
CA LEU A 51 13.30 9.55 5.58
C LEU A 51 13.57 8.66 4.37
N VAL A 52 12.50 8.37 3.63
CA VAL A 52 12.61 7.66 2.36
C VAL A 52 13.60 8.38 1.44
N SER A 53 14.52 7.63 0.85
CA SER A 53 15.52 8.12 -0.10
C SER A 53 15.04 8.01 -1.56
N PRO A 54 15.56 8.82 -2.48
CA PRO A 54 15.23 8.69 -3.91
C PRO A 54 15.60 7.32 -4.50
N SER A 55 16.66 6.68 -3.99
CA SER A 55 17.08 5.33 -4.39
C SER A 55 16.05 4.28 -4.02
N GLU A 56 15.48 4.36 -2.81
CA GLU A 56 14.44 3.42 -2.38
C GLU A 56 13.17 3.57 -3.24
N VAL A 57 12.81 4.81 -3.59
CA VAL A 57 11.69 5.07 -4.52
C VAL A 57 11.95 4.41 -5.87
N LEU A 58 13.16 4.56 -6.42
CA LEU A 58 13.52 3.96 -7.69
C LEU A 58 13.54 2.42 -7.62
N GLU A 59 14.09 1.85 -6.56
CA GLU A 59 14.12 0.40 -6.35
C GLU A 59 12.71 -0.17 -6.21
N ALA A 60 11.85 0.45 -5.40
CA ALA A 60 10.45 0.07 -5.25
C ALA A 60 9.70 0.16 -6.59
N MET A 61 9.91 1.24 -7.35
CA MET A 61 9.31 1.39 -8.68
C MET A 61 9.73 0.28 -9.63
N ARG A 62 11.01 -0.10 -9.64
CA ARG A 62 11.53 -1.20 -10.49
C ARG A 62 10.97 -2.55 -10.05
N ALA A 63 10.86 -2.77 -8.74
CA ALA A 63 10.36 -4.01 -8.16
C ALA A 63 8.85 -4.21 -8.33
N ALA A 64 8.08 -3.14 -8.57
CA ALA A 64 6.64 -3.22 -8.78
C ALA A 64 6.30 -4.17 -9.95
N GLU A 65 5.36 -5.10 -9.76
CA GLU A 65 5.04 -6.09 -10.78
C GLU A 65 4.22 -5.48 -11.93
N ASN A 66 4.62 -5.81 -13.16
CA ASN A 66 3.92 -5.43 -14.38
C ASN A 66 2.70 -6.33 -14.62
N GLY A 67 1.67 -5.79 -15.27
CA GLY A 67 0.45 -6.53 -15.63
C GLY A 67 -0.47 -6.80 -14.44
N THR A 68 -0.23 -6.14 -13.31
CA THR A 68 -1.11 -6.17 -12.15
C THR A 68 -2.30 -5.23 -12.34
N ALA A 69 -3.40 -5.50 -11.63
CA ALA A 69 -4.57 -4.64 -11.67
C ALA A 69 -4.19 -3.26 -11.09
N PRO A 70 -4.54 -2.15 -11.76
CA PRO A 70 -4.28 -0.83 -11.22
C PRO A 70 -5.09 -0.58 -9.95
N GLY A 71 -4.64 0.39 -9.15
CA GLY A 71 -5.36 0.86 -7.97
C GLY A 71 -6.65 1.60 -8.33
N LEU A 72 -7.26 2.25 -7.34
CA LEU A 72 -8.51 3.01 -7.49
C LEU A 72 -8.40 4.17 -8.49
N ASP A 73 -7.19 4.65 -8.76
CA ASP A 73 -6.89 5.70 -9.74
C ASP A 73 -6.84 5.18 -11.19
N GLY A 74 -6.80 3.86 -11.39
CA GLY A 74 -6.66 3.24 -12.70
C GLY A 74 -5.26 3.35 -13.32
N ILE A 75 -4.27 3.89 -12.61
CA ILE A 75 -2.92 4.09 -13.13
C ILE A 75 -2.09 2.83 -12.90
N GLN A 76 -1.55 2.28 -13.99
CA GLN A 76 -0.72 1.08 -13.93
C GLN A 76 0.74 1.43 -13.59
N HIS A 77 1.47 0.50 -12.97
CA HIS A 77 2.87 0.69 -12.59
C HIS A 77 3.78 1.02 -13.78
N GLU A 78 3.46 0.49 -14.96
CA GLU A 78 4.17 0.72 -16.20
C GLU A 78 4.21 2.19 -16.59
N VAL A 79 3.18 2.97 -16.25
CA VAL A 79 3.16 4.41 -16.52
C VAL A 79 4.35 5.09 -15.82
N TRP A 80 4.56 4.78 -14.55
CA TRP A 80 5.64 5.36 -13.75
C TRP A 80 7.02 4.91 -14.25
N LYS A 81 7.16 3.63 -14.60
CA LYS A 81 8.40 3.08 -15.18
C LYS A 81 8.74 3.74 -16.50
N THR A 82 7.77 3.88 -17.40
CA THR A 82 7.97 4.53 -18.70
C THR A 82 8.31 6.01 -18.55
N LEU A 83 7.72 6.73 -17.59
CA LEU A 83 8.10 8.11 -17.30
C LEU A 83 9.56 8.21 -16.85
N HIS A 84 10.03 7.27 -16.03
CA HIS A 84 11.42 7.23 -15.60
C HIS A 84 12.38 6.87 -16.75
N GLU A 85 12.02 5.93 -17.62
CA GLU A 85 12.80 5.61 -18.82
C GLU A 85 12.94 6.83 -19.74
N ARG A 86 11.84 7.54 -20.00
CA ARG A 86 11.86 8.78 -20.79
C ARG A 86 12.72 9.87 -20.16
N PHE A 87 12.68 9.99 -18.84
CA PHE A 87 13.55 10.92 -18.12
C PHE A 87 15.04 10.65 -18.41
N ILE A 88 15.46 9.38 -18.35
CA ILE A 88 16.84 8.97 -18.64
C ILE A 88 17.20 9.27 -20.10
N GLU A 89 16.29 8.95 -21.03
CA GLU A 89 16.50 9.20 -22.47
C GLU A 89 16.65 10.70 -22.78
N ASP A 90 15.76 11.53 -22.23
CA ASP A 90 15.78 12.98 -22.46
C ASP A 90 16.98 13.64 -21.75
N GLU A 91 17.36 13.17 -20.56
CA GLU A 91 18.58 13.63 -19.87
C GLU A 91 19.83 13.32 -20.70
N HIS A 92 19.94 12.11 -21.24
CA HIS A 92 21.07 11.72 -22.10
C HIS A 92 21.10 12.51 -23.42
N ALA A 93 19.93 12.88 -23.95
CA ALA A 93 19.80 13.68 -25.15
C ALA A 93 19.92 15.20 -24.92
N GLU A 94 20.23 15.65 -23.68
CA GLU A 94 20.29 17.05 -23.27
C GLU A 94 19.00 17.83 -23.58
N ARG A 95 17.84 17.17 -23.47
CA ARG A 95 16.51 17.76 -23.66
C ARG A 95 15.89 18.12 -22.31
N PRO A 96 14.88 19.01 -22.29
CA PRO A 96 14.05 19.17 -21.11
C PRO A 96 13.48 17.82 -20.66
N SER A 97 13.82 17.39 -19.45
CA SER A 97 13.47 16.08 -18.91
C SER A 97 12.60 16.22 -17.65
N PHE A 98 11.78 15.20 -17.38
CA PHE A 98 10.85 15.19 -16.24
C PHE A 98 11.20 14.07 -15.25
N ASN A 99 11.80 14.43 -14.11
CA ASN A 99 12.23 13.44 -13.13
C ASN A 99 11.06 12.98 -12.24
N ILE A 100 10.39 11.91 -12.64
CA ILE A 100 9.28 11.31 -11.88
C ILE A 100 9.71 10.76 -10.50
N VAL A 101 10.95 10.27 -10.37
CA VAL A 101 11.45 9.72 -9.09
C VAL A 101 11.50 10.82 -8.04
N ASN A 102 11.98 12.01 -8.40
CA ASN A 102 12.01 13.15 -7.47
C ASN A 102 10.61 13.64 -7.09
N VAL A 103 9.65 13.56 -8.02
CA VAL A 103 8.25 13.94 -7.73
C VAL A 103 7.64 12.96 -6.71
N LEU A 104 7.79 11.66 -6.93
CA LEU A 104 7.30 10.65 -6.01
C LEU A 104 8.01 10.72 -4.65
N HIS A 105 9.32 10.94 -4.65
CA HIS A 105 10.11 11.15 -3.43
C HIS A 105 9.61 12.33 -2.61
N ALA A 106 9.35 13.48 -3.26
CA ALA A 106 8.76 14.64 -2.59
C ALA A 106 7.38 14.34 -1.98
N ALA A 107 6.53 13.60 -2.70
CA ALA A 107 5.23 13.19 -2.20
C ALA A 107 5.32 12.24 -0.99
N TYR A 108 6.25 11.28 -1.01
CA TYR A 108 6.45 10.36 0.12
C TYR A 108 7.00 11.07 1.36
N ILE A 109 7.94 12.01 1.20
CA ILE A 109 8.44 12.82 2.32
C ILE A 109 7.31 13.65 2.93
N ASP A 110 6.45 14.25 2.09
CA ASP A 110 5.31 15.04 2.56
C ASP A 110 4.36 14.18 3.40
N ILE A 111 4.00 12.99 2.91
CA ILE A 111 3.17 12.03 3.64
C ILE A 111 3.84 11.55 4.93
N GLN A 112 5.14 11.26 4.90
CA GLN A 112 5.88 10.80 6.08
C GLN A 112 5.96 11.89 7.17
N THR A 113 6.08 13.15 6.76
CA THR A 113 6.25 14.29 7.67
C THR A 113 4.91 14.79 8.23
N PHE A 114 3.87 14.85 7.39
CA PHE A 114 2.60 15.50 7.74
C PHE A 114 1.41 14.53 7.83
N GLY A 115 1.63 13.27 7.46
CA GLY A 115 0.57 12.28 7.32
C GLY A 115 -0.22 12.43 6.02
N VAL A 116 -1.24 11.60 5.88
CA VAL A 116 -2.11 11.57 4.70
C VAL A 116 -3.14 12.70 4.78
N SER A 117 -3.38 13.37 3.66
CA SER A 117 -4.44 14.38 3.55
C SER A 117 -5.83 13.78 3.79
N LYS A 118 -6.62 14.40 4.67
CA LYS A 118 -7.97 13.93 5.04
C LYS A 118 -8.97 13.90 3.87
N GLY A 119 -8.68 14.60 2.79
CA GLY A 119 -9.54 14.68 1.61
C GLY A 119 -9.22 13.64 0.52
N THR A 120 -8.21 12.79 0.73
CA THR A 120 -7.81 11.78 -0.25
C THR A 120 -8.25 10.39 0.20
N GLY A 121 -8.69 9.57 -0.75
CA GLY A 121 -8.94 8.14 -0.55
C GLY A 121 -7.65 7.31 -0.53
N PHE A 122 -6.53 7.87 -0.04
CA PHE A 122 -5.22 7.22 -0.11
C PHE A 122 -5.19 5.90 0.67
N SER A 123 -5.93 5.83 1.78
CA SER A 123 -6.08 4.62 2.59
C SER A 123 -7.28 3.76 2.21
N ASP A 124 -7.96 4.06 1.09
CA ASP A 124 -9.12 3.29 0.66
C ASP A 124 -8.67 1.95 0.08
N GLY A 125 -9.09 0.87 0.73
CA GLY A 125 -8.90 -0.48 0.24
C GLY A 125 -10.08 -0.90 -0.63
N TRP A 126 -9.81 -1.55 -1.76
CA TRP A 126 -10.84 -2.19 -2.59
C TRP A 126 -10.71 -3.70 -2.55
N MET A 127 -11.79 -4.41 -2.18
CA MET A 127 -11.83 -5.86 -2.26
C MET A 127 -12.24 -6.30 -3.67
N ALA A 128 -11.37 -7.05 -4.36
CA ALA A 128 -11.67 -7.66 -5.65
C ALA A 128 -11.85 -9.19 -5.49
N PRO A 129 -13.09 -9.73 -5.49
CA PRO A 129 -13.31 -11.17 -5.36
C PRO A 129 -12.76 -11.94 -6.57
N LEU A 130 -11.78 -12.82 -6.36
CA LEU A 130 -11.21 -13.68 -7.40
C LEU A 130 -11.87 -15.07 -7.37
N TYR A 131 -12.49 -15.47 -8.49
CA TYR A 131 -13.08 -16.81 -8.64
C TYR A 131 -12.15 -17.72 -9.45
N LYS A 132 -11.53 -18.72 -8.79
CA LYS A 132 -10.75 -19.76 -9.48
C LYS A 132 -11.67 -20.87 -9.99
N LYS A 133 -11.65 -21.15 -11.31
CA LYS A 133 -12.43 -22.25 -11.90
C LYS A 133 -11.94 -23.60 -11.35
N GLY A 134 -12.85 -24.37 -10.74
CA GLY A 134 -12.62 -25.77 -10.36
C GLY A 134 -12.03 -26.05 -8.98
N VAL A 135 -11.87 -25.05 -8.10
CA VAL A 135 -11.43 -25.26 -6.71
C VAL A 135 -12.39 -24.48 -5.80
N ALA A 136 -12.90 -25.11 -4.74
CA ALA A 136 -13.62 -24.42 -3.68
C ALA A 136 -12.77 -23.22 -3.21
N ALA A 137 -13.34 -22.03 -3.32
CA ALA A 137 -12.60 -20.78 -3.21
C ALA A 137 -12.07 -20.57 -1.79
N THR A 138 -10.77 -20.80 -1.58
CA THR A 138 -9.99 -20.06 -0.57
C THR A 138 -8.51 -20.15 -0.94
N ARG A 139 -8.03 -19.16 -1.71
CA ARG A 139 -6.61 -18.82 -1.69
C ARG A 139 -6.54 -17.33 -1.40
N ARG A 140 -6.32 -16.99 -0.13
CA ARG A 140 -5.88 -15.65 0.24
C ARG A 140 -4.57 -15.40 -0.48
N VAL A 141 -4.46 -14.29 -1.20
CA VAL A 141 -3.17 -13.77 -1.62
C VAL A 141 -2.65 -13.03 -0.39
N ASP A 142 -1.99 -13.77 0.50
CA ASP A 142 -1.24 -13.17 1.61
C ASP A 142 0.07 -12.64 1.03
N SER A 143 0.26 -11.32 1.09
CA SER A 143 1.57 -10.70 1.02
C SER A 143 2.33 -11.04 2.31
N GLY A 144 2.94 -12.23 2.33
CA GLY A 144 4.11 -12.61 3.14
C GLY A 144 4.08 -12.39 4.66
N ARG A 145 3.88 -13.49 5.42
CA ARG A 145 4.74 -13.83 6.57
C ARG A 145 4.64 -15.32 6.89
N ARG A 146 5.73 -16.07 6.70
CA ARG A 146 5.88 -17.42 7.27
C ARG A 146 6.47 -17.26 8.66
N SER A 147 5.72 -17.58 9.71
CA SER A 147 6.32 -17.97 10.99
C SER A 147 6.46 -19.49 10.99
N ALA A 148 7.70 -19.96 11.11
CA ALA A 148 8.01 -21.35 11.40
C ALA A 148 8.14 -21.47 12.93
N THR A 149 7.19 -22.14 13.56
CA THR A 149 7.34 -22.69 14.91
C THR A 149 8.08 -24.03 14.80
N THR A 150 9.26 -24.09 15.40
CA THR A 150 10.05 -25.31 15.67
C THR A 150 9.49 -25.94 16.97
N PRO A 151 9.57 -27.28 17.16
CA PRO A 151 8.65 -28.05 18.00
C PRO A 151 8.84 -27.89 19.52
#